data_AF-A0A2H3CVV4-F1
#
_entry.id   AF-A0A2H3CVV4-F1
#
_cell.length_a   1.000
_cell.length_b   1.000
_cell.length_c   1.000
_cell.angle_alpha   90.00
_cell.angle_beta   90.00
_cell.angle_gamma   90.00
#
_symmetry.space_group_name_H-M   'P 1'
#
loop_
_entity.id
_entity.type
_entity.pdbx_description
1 polymer ?
#
loop_
_entity_poly.entity_id
_entity_poly.type
_entity_poly.pdbx_seq_one_letter_code
_entity_poly.pdbx_strand_id
1 'polypeptide(L)' 'GVGQTDGEGIEWTWDDINPCVPLTKEMGPGARHDTIDDQLGSHNWRKVTRIGRLPL' A
#
# COMPACT_ATOMS: atom_id res chain seq x y z
N GLY A 1 4.17 1.75 -25.08
CA GLY A 1 3.54 1.92 -23.77
C GLY A 1 4.35 2.95 -23.02
N VAL A 2 3.74 4.07 -22.67
CA VAL A 2 4.40 5.22 -22.03
C VAL A 2 4.77 4.85 -20.60
N GLY A 3 6.08 4.88 -20.31
CA GLY A 3 6.60 4.84 -18.96
C GLY A 3 6.44 6.19 -18.29
N GLN A 4 5.21 6.48 -17.84
CA GLN A 4 4.98 7.49 -16.81
C GLN A 4 4.88 6.77 -15.47
N THR A 5 5.96 6.05 -15.11
CA THR A 5 6.13 5.58 -13.74
C THR A 5 6.56 6.77 -12.92
N ASP A 6 5.58 7.48 -12.39
CA ASP A 6 5.74 8.16 -11.13
C ASP A 6 6.28 7.14 -10.11
N GLY A 7 7.58 7.23 -9.81
CA GLY A 7 8.24 6.37 -8.83
C GLY A 7 7.75 6.65 -7.41
N GLU A 8 7.22 7.87 -7.16
CA GLU A 8 6.69 8.27 -5.86
C GLU A 8 5.55 7.36 -5.41
N GLY A 9 4.67 6.93 -6.31
CA GLY A 9 3.63 5.97 -5.98
C GLY A 9 4.16 4.63 -5.44
N ILE A 10 5.30 4.15 -5.94
CA ILE A 10 5.97 2.95 -5.42
C ILE A 10 6.62 3.27 -4.07
N GLU A 11 7.31 4.40 -3.94
CA GLU A 11 7.99 4.81 -2.70
C GLU A 11 7.02 5.05 -1.53
N TRP A 12 5.85 5.66 -1.78
CA TRP A 12 4.78 5.78 -0.78
C TRP A 12 4.15 4.44 -0.40
N THR A 13 4.06 3.50 -1.34
CA THR A 13 3.59 2.15 -1.04
C THR A 13 4.56 1.45 -0.09
N TRP A 14 5.87 1.62 -0.32
CA TRP A 14 6.88 1.09 0.58
C TRP A 14 6.84 1.74 1.97
N ASP A 15 6.68 3.06 2.07
CA ASP A 15 6.54 3.77 3.35
C ASP A 15 5.31 3.29 4.15
N ASP A 16 4.17 3.08 3.50
CA ASP A 16 2.92 2.63 4.14
C ASP A 16 3.00 1.17 4.64
N ILE A 17 3.77 0.31 3.96
CA ILE A 17 3.88 -1.12 4.29
C ILE A 17 5.06 -1.42 5.23
N ASN A 18 6.11 -0.59 5.24
CA ASN A 18 7.29 -0.80 6.06
C ASN A 18 6.98 -1.00 7.57
N PRO A 19 5.99 -0.31 8.17
CA PRO A 19 5.54 -0.57 9.55
C PRO A 19 4.92 -1.96 9.78
N CYS A 20 4.35 -2.58 8.74
CA CYS A 20 3.74 -3.92 8.81
C CYS A 20 4.79 -5.04 8.83
N VAL A 21 6.00 -4.78 8.35
CA VAL A 21 7.08 -5.76 8.29
C VAL A 21 7.43 -6.36 9.66
N PRO A 22 7.69 -5.57 10.73
CA PRO A 22 7.94 -6.15 12.06
C PRO A 22 6.68 -6.78 12.69
N LEU A 23 5.48 -6.29 12.36
CA LEU A 23 4.20 -6.80 12.90
C LEU A 23 3.89 -8.21 12.42
N THR A 24 4.34 -8.58 11.21
CA THR A 24 4.11 -9.91 10.64
C THR A 24 5.19 -10.94 10.94
N LYS A 25 6.22 -10.57 11.72
CA LYS A 25 7.39 -11.43 11.97
C LYS A 25 7.04 -12.72 12.72
N GLU A 26 6.15 -12.63 13.70
CA GLU A 26 5.71 -13.77 14.53
C GLU A 26 4.39 -14.40 14.03
N MET A 27 3.84 -13.90 12.93
CA MET A 27 2.58 -14.39 12.37
C MET A 27 2.80 -15.68 11.58
N GLY A 28 1.85 -16.62 11.69
CA GLY A 28 1.81 -17.80 10.82
C GLY A 28 1.60 -17.42 9.35
N PRO A 29 1.93 -18.29 8.37
CA PRO A 29 1.93 -17.95 6.94
C PRO A 29 0.61 -17.39 6.42
N GLY A 30 -0.53 -17.95 6.86
CA GLY A 30 -1.86 -17.45 6.50
C GLY A 30 -2.16 -16.08 7.09
N ALA A 31 -2.00 -15.93 8.40
CA ALA A 31 -2.23 -14.66 9.10
C ALA A 31 -1.33 -13.52 8.58
N ARG A 32 -0.07 -13.84 8.23
CA ARG A 32 0.85 -12.90 7.58
C ARG A 32 0.34 -12.47 6.21
N HIS A 33 -0.14 -13.42 5.40
CA HIS A 33 -0.66 -13.13 4.08
C HIS A 33 -1.90 -12.22 4.16
N ASP A 34 -2.86 -12.57 5.03
CA ASP A 34 -4.09 -11.81 5.20
C ASP A 34 -3.83 -10.38 5.70
N THR A 35 -2.87 -10.21 6.62
CA THR A 35 -2.47 -8.89 7.12
C THR A 35 -1.84 -8.00 6.04
N ILE A 36 -1.01 -8.59 5.17
CA ILE A 36 -0.39 -7.86 4.06
C ILE A 36 -1.44 -7.49 3.01
N ASP A 37 -2.39 -8.40 2.72
CA ASP A 37 -3.46 -8.17 1.75
C ASP A 37 -4.40 -7.03 2.21
N ASP A 38 -4.80 -7.00 3.49
CA ASP A 38 -5.65 -5.94 4.05
C ASP A 38 -4.96 -4.56 4.01
N GLN A 39 -3.67 -4.50 4.36
CA GLN A 39 -2.89 -3.25 4.29
C GLN A 39 -2.80 -2.73 2.85
N LEU A 40 -2.50 -3.61 1.88
CA LEU A 40 -2.46 -3.25 0.46
C LEU A 40 -3.83 -2.83 -0.07
N GLY A 41 -4.91 -3.50 0.37
CA GLY A 41 -6.29 -3.12 0.08
C GLY A 41 -6.62 -1.71 0.58
N SER A 42 -6.23 -1.39 1.82
CA SER A 42 -6.38 -0.06 2.42
C SER A 42 -5.58 1.03 1.67
N HIS A 43 -4.35 0.73 1.26
CA HIS A 43 -3.54 1.62 0.44
C HIS A 43 -4.22 1.92 -0.90
N ASN A 44 -4.69 0.90 -1.59
CA ASN A 44 -5.41 1.04 -2.86
C ASN A 44 -6.70 1.84 -2.71
N TRP A 45 -7.47 1.58 -1.65
CA TRP A 45 -8.67 2.35 -1.33
C TRP A 45 -8.35 3.84 -1.11
N ARG A 46 -7.31 4.14 -0.33
CA ARG A 46 -6.87 5.52 -0.08
C ARG A 46 -6.44 6.22 -1.36
N LYS A 47 -5.75 5.52 -2.26
CA LYS A 47 -5.36 6.04 -3.58
C LYS A 47 -6.58 6.38 -4.43
N VAL A 48 -7.51 5.44 -4.58
CA VAL A 48 -8.73 5.64 -5.39
C VAL A 48 -9.60 6.78 -4.84
N THR A 49 -9.78 6.85 -3.52
CA THR A 49 -10.61 7.88 -2.87
C THR A 49 -9.96 9.26 -2.86
N ARG A 50 -8.62 9.36 -2.82
CA ARG A 50 -7.91 10.64 -2.87
C ARG A 50 -7.73 11.22 -4.28
N ILE A 51 -7.87 10.42 -5.33
CA ILE A 51 -7.86 10.89 -6.73
C ILE A 51 -9.07 11.81 -7.03
N GLY A 52 -10.15 11.74 -6.26
CA GLY A 52 -11.35 12.56 -6.45
C GLY A 52 -11.28 14.01 -5.93
N ARG A 53 -10.18 14.44 -5.30
CA ARG A 53 -10.06 15.79 -4.74
C ARG A 53 -9.12 16.65 -5.58
N LEU A 54 -9.58 17.03 -6.77
CA LEU A 54 -8.99 18.14 -7.51
C LEU A 54 -9.13 19.41 -6.64
N PRO A 55 -8.04 20.13 -6.34
CA PRO A 55 -8.16 21.48 -5.79
C PRO A 55 -8.83 22.37 -6.84
N LEU A 56 -9.83 23.15 -6.42
CA LEU A 56 -10.35 24.28 -7.18
C LEU A 56 -9.26 25.35 -7.32
#